data_AF-A0AAV2AFF9-F1
#
_entry.id   AF-A0AAV2AFF9-F1
#
_cell.length_a   1.000
_cell.length_b   1.000
_cell.length_c   1.000
_cell.angle_alpha   90.00
_cell.angle_beta   90.00
_cell.angle_gamma   90.00
#
_symmetry.space_group_name_H-M   'P 1'
#
loop_
_entity.id
_entity.type
_entity.pdbx_description
1 polymer ?
#
loop_
_entity_poly.entity_id
_entity_poly.type
_entity_poly.pdbx_seq_one_letter_code
_entity_poly.pdbx_strand_id
1 'polypeptide(L)'
;MLPISVFAASVLASLVGVIQTGESPVVAAFTFPSALKEGERASATCTIRSGDTPLEFQWLKNGQDATELDGIKIQSVMDTSVLVIASVTSKSSGNYTCIVKNSFGSDRYTSSLAVTAPPTWKTEPVDVYTQEGESEVIHCEAIGVPKPEIKW
;
A
#
# COMPACT_ATOMS: atom_id res chain seq x y z
N MET A 1 35.92 48.51 55.97
CA MET A 1 35.95 47.47 54.91
C MET A 1 34.51 47.25 54.47
N LEU A 2 34.25 47.38 53.17
CA LEU A 2 32.93 47.54 52.55
C LEU A 2 32.17 46.20 52.42
N PRO A 3 30.82 46.21 52.41
CA PRO A 3 30.01 45.05 52.04
C PRO A 3 29.98 44.89 50.51
N ILE A 4 30.27 43.70 50.01
CA ILE A 4 30.17 43.37 48.58
C ILE A 4 28.69 43.15 48.26
N SER A 5 28.15 44.07 47.46
CA SER A 5 26.81 44.05 46.90
C SER A 5 26.62 42.86 45.97
N VAL A 6 25.56 42.09 46.22
CA VAL A 6 25.03 41.07 45.32
C VAL A 6 24.34 41.78 44.15
N PHE A 7 24.81 41.58 42.92
CA PHE A 7 24.06 41.93 41.71
C PHE A 7 23.65 40.65 41.01
N ALA A 8 22.36 40.30 41.12
CA ALA A 8 21.75 39.28 40.28
C ALA A 8 21.63 39.83 38.86
N ALA A 9 22.37 39.24 37.91
CA ALA A 9 22.20 39.54 36.50
C ALA A 9 20.91 38.90 36.00
N SER A 10 19.88 39.69 35.72
CA SER A 10 18.70 39.24 35.01
C SER A 10 19.04 39.06 33.53
N VAL A 11 19.08 37.83 33.05
CA VAL A 11 19.18 37.55 31.61
C VAL A 11 17.76 37.58 31.05
N LEU A 12 17.39 38.69 30.39
CA LEU A 12 16.17 38.73 29.58
C LEU A 12 16.39 37.84 28.35
N ALA A 13 15.87 36.61 28.39
CA ALA A 13 15.81 35.77 27.21
C ALA A 13 14.84 36.40 26.21
N SER A 14 15.38 36.94 25.12
CA SER A 14 14.57 37.43 24.00
C SER A 14 13.80 36.25 23.39
N LEU A 15 12.46 36.30 23.44
CA LEU A 15 11.59 35.38 22.69
C LEU A 15 11.60 35.77 21.22
N VAL A 16 12.74 35.64 20.54
CA VAL A 16 12.73 35.59 19.08
C VAL A 16 12.19 34.22 18.72
N GLY A 17 10.91 34.16 18.35
CA GLY A 17 10.33 32.97 17.75
C GLY A 17 11.08 32.68 16.45
N VAL A 18 11.98 31.70 16.48
CA VAL A 18 12.63 31.21 15.27
C VAL A 18 11.55 30.53 14.43
N ILE A 19 11.22 31.10 13.27
CA ILE A 19 10.39 30.39 12.28
C ILE A 19 11.24 29.22 11.79
N GLN A 20 10.93 28.02 12.25
CA GLN A 20 11.57 26.79 11.78
C GLN A 20 11.07 26.53 10.34
N THR A 21 11.89 26.86 9.34
CA THR A 21 11.58 26.57 7.94
C THR A 21 11.88 25.10 7.68
N GLY A 22 10.88 24.23 7.81
CA GLY A 22 11.03 22.81 7.51
C GLY A 22 10.37 22.39 6.21
N GLU A 23 10.82 21.25 5.68
CA GLU A 23 10.40 20.70 4.40
C GLU A 23 9.35 19.60 4.58
N SER A 24 8.22 19.73 3.88
CA SER A 24 7.21 18.65 3.79
C SER A 24 7.77 17.45 3.02
N PRO A 25 7.38 16.21 3.36
CA PRO A 25 7.84 15.04 2.63
C PRO A 25 7.35 15.06 1.18
N VAL A 26 8.17 14.54 0.27
CA VAL A 26 7.83 14.31 -1.13
C VAL A 26 8.03 12.83 -1.42
N VAL A 27 6.96 12.09 -1.68
CA VAL A 27 7.00 10.63 -1.86
C VAL A 27 7.52 10.28 -3.25
N ALA A 28 8.45 9.33 -3.32
CA ALA A 28 8.89 8.75 -4.58
C ALA A 28 7.84 7.81 -5.16
N ALA A 29 7.67 7.82 -6.48
CA ALA A 29 6.82 6.86 -7.16
C ALA A 29 7.32 5.42 -6.94
N PHE A 30 6.41 4.50 -6.68
CA PHE A 30 6.71 3.07 -6.51
C PHE A 30 5.73 2.18 -7.28
N THR A 31 6.11 0.92 -7.50
CA THR A 31 5.28 -0.09 -8.15
C THR A 31 5.36 -1.44 -7.46
N PHE A 32 4.32 -2.25 -7.64
CA PHE A 32 4.39 -3.68 -7.39
C PHE A 32 4.99 -4.42 -8.59
N PRO A 33 5.46 -5.68 -8.41
CA PRO A 33 5.77 -6.56 -9.52
C PRO A 33 4.56 -6.71 -10.48
N SER A 34 4.83 -6.73 -11.77
CA SER A 34 3.81 -6.94 -12.80
C SER A 34 3.42 -8.41 -12.91
N ALA A 35 2.18 -8.68 -13.34
CA ALA A 35 1.69 -10.02 -13.70
C ALA A 35 1.80 -11.07 -12.58
N LEU A 36 1.58 -10.66 -11.33
CA LEU A 36 1.58 -11.56 -10.19
C LEU A 36 0.48 -12.62 -10.33
N LYS A 37 0.80 -13.86 -10.00
CA LYS A 37 -0.14 -14.98 -9.91
C LYS A 37 -0.49 -15.26 -8.47
N GLU A 38 -1.67 -15.85 -8.23
CA GLU A 38 -2.02 -16.32 -6.89
C GLU A 38 -0.92 -17.24 -6.31
N GLY A 39 -0.61 -17.04 -5.03
CA GLY A 39 0.48 -17.73 -4.34
C GLY A 39 1.84 -17.03 -4.39
N GLU A 40 2.04 -16.06 -5.29
CA GLU A 40 3.31 -15.34 -5.40
C GLU A 40 3.49 -14.28 -4.31
N ARG A 41 4.74 -13.88 -4.09
CA ARG A 41 5.09 -12.82 -3.14
C ARG A 41 5.02 -11.46 -3.84
N ALA A 42 4.33 -10.51 -3.21
CA ALA A 42 4.34 -9.11 -3.64
C ALA A 42 5.03 -8.23 -2.60
N SER A 43 5.70 -7.19 -3.06
CA SER A 43 6.24 -6.15 -2.19
C SER A 43 6.29 -4.80 -2.91
N ALA A 44 6.13 -3.74 -2.14
CA ALA A 44 6.34 -2.37 -2.57
C ALA A 44 7.17 -1.62 -1.53
N THR A 45 8.06 -0.76 -2.00
CA THR A 45 8.92 0.08 -1.15
C THR A 45 8.54 1.53 -1.39
N CYS A 46 8.12 2.20 -0.32
CA CYS A 46 7.84 3.63 -0.28
C CYS A 46 9.04 4.35 0.32
N THR A 47 9.61 5.28 -0.42
CA THR A 47 10.68 6.17 0.03
C THR A 47 10.29 7.63 -0.21
N ILE A 48 10.97 8.55 0.45
CA ILE A 48 10.85 9.99 0.16
C ILE A 48 12.00 10.46 -0.74
N ARG A 49 11.74 11.47 -1.56
CA ARG A 49 12.74 12.22 -2.34
C ARG A 49 13.33 13.37 -1.53
N SER A 50 12.52 13.99 -0.68
CA SER A 50 12.90 15.07 0.23
C SER A 50 11.90 15.17 1.38
N GLY A 51 12.24 15.94 2.43
CA GLY A 51 11.42 16.12 3.63
C GLY A 51 12.19 15.92 4.93
N ASP A 52 11.81 16.68 5.96
CA ASP A 52 12.47 16.64 7.26
C ASP A 52 11.94 15.50 8.16
N THR A 53 12.83 14.99 9.02
CA THR A 53 12.53 14.01 10.06
C THR A 53 11.93 14.67 11.32
N PRO A 54 11.15 13.94 12.16
CA PRO A 54 10.75 12.54 12.03
C PRO A 54 9.63 12.33 11.00
N LEU A 55 9.70 11.19 10.30
CA LEU A 55 8.72 10.78 9.29
C LEU A 55 7.81 9.69 9.86
N GLU A 56 6.51 9.85 9.64
CA GLU A 56 5.48 8.87 9.98
C GLU A 56 4.92 8.28 8.68
N PHE A 57 4.95 6.95 8.57
CA PHE A 57 4.45 6.22 7.41
C PHE A 57 3.11 5.56 7.73
N GLN A 58 2.15 5.66 6.80
CA GLN A 58 0.90 4.93 6.83
C GLN A 58 0.64 4.30 5.46
N TRP A 59 0.20 3.06 5.45
CA TRP A 59 -0.25 2.39 4.22
C TRP A 59 -1.76 2.23 4.22
N LEU A 60 -2.38 2.54 3.10
CA LEU A 60 -3.79 2.27 2.85
C LEU A 60 -3.95 1.27 1.72
N LYS A 61 -4.95 0.40 1.82
CA LYS A 61 -5.46 -0.41 0.72
C LYS A 61 -6.89 0.02 0.43
N ASN A 62 -7.15 0.47 -0.80
CA ASN A 62 -8.46 0.98 -1.22
C ASN A 62 -9.04 2.04 -0.25
N GLY A 63 -8.16 2.88 0.31
CA GLY A 63 -8.52 3.93 1.26
C GLY A 63 -8.70 3.48 2.72
N GLN A 64 -8.60 2.19 3.02
CA GLN A 64 -8.66 1.65 4.39
C GLN A 64 -7.25 1.34 4.90
N ASP A 65 -7.04 1.41 6.22
CA ASP A 65 -5.73 1.13 6.81
C ASP A 65 -5.26 -0.30 6.48
N ALA A 66 -4.09 -0.41 5.87
CA ALA A 66 -3.52 -1.69 5.47
C ALA A 66 -2.79 -2.42 6.61
N THR A 67 -2.50 -1.72 7.72
CA THR A 67 -1.76 -2.24 8.87
C THR A 67 -2.52 -3.35 9.59
N GLU A 68 -3.85 -3.31 9.52
CA GLU A 68 -4.75 -4.27 10.17
C GLU A 68 -5.19 -5.42 9.24
N LEU A 69 -4.73 -5.42 7.98
CA LEU A 69 -5.14 -6.43 7.01
C LEU A 69 -4.32 -7.71 7.14
N ASP A 70 -5.02 -8.84 7.20
CA ASP A 70 -4.39 -10.15 7.25
C ASP A 70 -3.52 -10.41 6.00
N GLY A 71 -2.37 -11.05 6.21
CA GLY A 71 -1.39 -11.35 5.18
C GLY A 71 -0.49 -10.18 4.75
N ILE A 72 -0.70 -8.97 5.26
CA ILE A 72 0.16 -7.79 5.00
C ILE A 72 1.15 -7.60 6.15
N LYS A 73 2.43 -7.40 5.82
CA LYS A 73 3.48 -7.02 6.78
C LYS A 73 4.11 -5.70 6.35
N ILE A 74 4.14 -4.73 7.25
CA ILE A 74 4.74 -3.41 7.02
C ILE A 74 5.94 -3.23 7.95
N GLN A 75 7.03 -2.72 7.42
CA GLN A 75 8.22 -2.34 8.19
C GLN A 75 8.67 -0.96 7.75
N SER A 76 8.85 -0.05 8.70
CA SER A 76 9.28 1.33 8.44
C SER A 76 10.55 1.64 9.22
N VAL A 77 11.55 2.19 8.53
CA VAL A 77 12.85 2.56 9.09
C VAL A 77 13.29 3.88 8.45
N MET A 78 13.47 4.91 9.29
CA MET A 78 13.93 6.25 8.88
C MET A 78 13.08 6.88 7.77
N ASP A 79 13.53 6.83 6.52
CA ASP A 79 12.97 7.45 5.32
C ASP A 79 12.30 6.44 4.38
N THR A 80 12.19 5.18 4.82
CA THR A 80 11.75 4.06 4.00
C THR A 80 10.69 3.23 4.72
N SER A 81 9.65 2.83 4.00
CA SER A 81 8.65 1.86 4.45
C SER A 81 8.40 0.79 3.40
N VAL A 82 8.38 -0.47 3.81
CA VAL A 82 8.20 -1.62 2.94
C VAL A 82 6.92 -2.36 3.32
N LEU A 83 6.04 -2.54 2.34
CA LEU A 83 4.87 -3.39 2.43
C LEU A 83 5.16 -4.72 1.75
N VAL A 84 4.89 -5.83 2.43
CA VAL A 84 5.09 -7.20 1.94
C VAL A 84 3.81 -8.01 2.08
N ILE A 85 3.44 -8.71 1.01
CA ILE A 85 2.40 -9.75 1.00
C ILE A 85 3.07 -11.06 0.64
N ALA A 86 3.09 -12.01 1.58
CA ALA A 86 3.87 -13.24 1.42
C ALA A 86 3.33 -14.17 0.34
N SER A 87 2.00 -14.22 0.21
CA SER A 87 1.27 -15.03 -0.77
C SER A 87 0.03 -14.24 -1.19
N VAL A 88 0.01 -13.78 -2.45
CA VAL A 88 -1.10 -12.97 -2.95
C VAL A 88 -2.29 -13.83 -3.35
N THR A 89 -3.49 -13.27 -3.20
CA THR A 89 -4.75 -13.83 -3.69
C THR A 89 -5.45 -12.81 -4.58
N SER A 90 -6.50 -13.21 -5.29
CA SER A 90 -7.40 -12.28 -5.99
C SER A 90 -7.86 -11.10 -5.10
N LYS A 91 -8.10 -11.33 -3.80
CA LYS A 91 -8.47 -10.29 -2.81
C LYS A 91 -7.33 -9.32 -2.50
N SER A 92 -6.08 -9.70 -2.76
CA SER A 92 -4.93 -8.81 -2.58
C SER A 92 -4.91 -7.69 -3.62
N SER A 93 -5.54 -7.87 -4.78
CA SER A 93 -5.64 -6.83 -5.80
C SER A 93 -6.30 -5.55 -5.28
N GLY A 94 -5.82 -4.41 -5.75
CA GLY A 94 -6.33 -3.10 -5.33
C GLY A 94 -5.29 -2.00 -5.41
N ASN A 95 -5.70 -0.82 -4.97
CA ASN A 95 -4.85 0.36 -4.92
C ASN A 95 -4.23 0.48 -3.54
N TYR A 96 -2.90 0.52 -3.49
CA TYR A 96 -2.13 0.71 -2.27
C TYR A 96 -1.53 2.11 -2.26
N THR A 97 -1.81 2.86 -1.20
CA THR A 97 -1.33 4.23 -1.02
C THR A 97 -0.37 4.27 0.14
N CYS A 98 0.85 4.75 -0.09
CA CYS A 98 1.74 5.13 0.99
C CYS A 98 1.54 6.63 1.28
N ILE A 99 1.30 6.96 2.53
CA ILE A 99 1.21 8.33 3.05
C ILE A 99 2.39 8.54 3.97
N VAL A 100 3.10 9.65 3.78
CA VAL A 100 4.22 10.05 4.63
C VAL A 100 3.93 11.43 5.20
N LYS A 101 4.12 11.59 6.51
CA LYS A 101 3.82 12.81 7.25
C LYS A 101 5.00 13.23 8.12
N ASN A 102 5.20 14.54 8.27
CA ASN A 102 6.03 15.14 9.31
C ASN A 102 5.31 16.37 9.92
N SER A 103 6.02 17.18 10.72
CA SER A 103 5.48 18.40 11.33
C SER A 103 5.15 19.52 10.33
N PHE A 104 5.66 19.44 9.11
CA PHE A 104 5.53 20.49 8.09
C PHE A 104 4.47 20.16 7.04
N GLY A 105 4.11 18.89 6.88
CA GLY A 105 3.04 18.48 5.98
C GLY A 105 2.98 16.97 5.74
N SER A 106 2.36 16.60 4.62
CA SER A 106 2.24 15.20 4.21
C SER A 106 2.16 15.10 2.70
N ASP A 107 2.67 14.00 2.16
CA ASP A 107 2.50 13.63 0.76
C ASP A 107 2.15 12.14 0.64
N ARG A 108 1.67 11.74 -0.54
CA ARG A 108 1.24 10.37 -0.78
C ARG A 108 1.49 9.94 -2.21
N TYR A 109 1.71 8.64 -2.40
CA TYR A 109 1.74 8.03 -3.72
C TYR A 109 0.93 6.73 -3.72
N THR A 110 0.21 6.48 -4.82
CA THR A 110 -0.63 5.28 -4.98
C THR A 110 -0.11 4.42 -6.11
N SER A 111 -0.04 3.11 -5.87
CA SER A 111 0.27 2.11 -6.88
C SER A 111 -0.76 0.98 -6.87
N SER A 112 -1.08 0.45 -8.05
CA SER A 112 -2.05 -0.64 -8.20
C SER A 112 -1.33 -2.00 -8.19
N LEU A 113 -1.85 -2.90 -7.38
CA LEU A 113 -1.47 -4.32 -7.39
C LEU A 113 -2.55 -5.10 -8.14
N ALA A 114 -2.15 -5.86 -9.15
CA ALA A 114 -3.02 -6.75 -9.91
C ALA A 114 -2.54 -8.20 -9.76
N VAL A 115 -3.44 -9.07 -9.32
CA VAL A 115 -3.20 -10.50 -9.19
C VAL A 115 -4.04 -11.25 -10.22
N THR A 116 -3.39 -12.10 -10.99
CA THR A 116 -3.99 -12.94 -12.03
C THR A 116 -4.18 -14.36 -11.52
N ALA A 117 -5.19 -15.02 -12.05
CA ALA A 117 -5.46 -16.43 -11.77
C ALA A 117 -5.75 -17.13 -13.10
N PRO A 118 -5.13 -18.29 -13.36
CA PRO A 118 -5.40 -19.04 -14.57
C PRO A 118 -6.88 -19.47 -14.61
N PRO A 119 -7.47 -19.65 -15.80
CA PRO A 119 -8.79 -20.23 -15.93
C PRO A 119 -8.84 -21.63 -15.31
N THR A 120 -9.84 -21.89 -14.48
CA THR A 120 -10.17 -23.22 -13.97
C THR A 120 -11.68 -23.45 -14.09
N TRP A 121 -12.09 -24.72 -14.23
CA TRP A 121 -13.50 -25.05 -14.26
C TRP A 121 -14.10 -24.97 -12.85
N LYS A 122 -15.14 -24.16 -12.71
CA LYS A 122 -16.03 -24.21 -11.56
C LYS A 122 -17.14 -25.24 -11.79
N THR A 123 -17.60 -25.37 -13.02
CA THR A 123 -18.49 -26.44 -13.47
C THR A 123 -17.97 -26.93 -14.80
N GLU A 124 -17.43 -28.15 -14.79
CA GLU A 124 -16.95 -28.80 -16.01
C GLU A 124 -18.13 -29.17 -16.91
N PRO A 125 -17.98 -29.02 -18.24
CA PRO A 125 -18.97 -29.54 -19.16
C PRO A 125 -18.99 -31.06 -19.08
N VAL A 126 -20.19 -31.61 -19.02
CA VAL A 126 -20.40 -33.06 -18.98
C VAL A 126 -21.05 -33.52 -20.27
N ASP A 127 -20.78 -34.76 -20.64
CA ASP A 127 -21.43 -35.39 -21.78
C ASP A 127 -22.94 -35.46 -21.55
N VAL A 128 -23.71 -35.04 -22.55
CA VAL A 128 -25.17 -35.10 -22.56
C VAL A 128 -25.61 -36.02 -23.69
N TYR A 129 -26.51 -36.96 -23.37
CA TYR A 129 -27.11 -37.86 -24.35
C TYR A 129 -28.55 -37.42 -24.61
N THR A 130 -28.94 -37.28 -25.88
CA THR A 130 -30.28 -36.80 -26.27
C THR A 130 -30.79 -37.53 -27.50
N GLN A 131 -32.09 -37.38 -27.79
CA GLN A 131 -32.72 -38.00 -28.96
C GLN A 131 -32.54 -37.12 -30.21
N GLU A 132 -32.58 -37.75 -31.38
CA GLU A 132 -32.47 -37.01 -32.65
C GLU A 132 -33.63 -36.01 -32.78
N GLY A 133 -33.29 -34.75 -33.05
CA GLY A 133 -34.25 -33.65 -33.18
C GLY A 133 -34.52 -32.90 -31.88
N GLU A 134 -34.01 -33.37 -30.73
CA GLU A 134 -34.06 -32.64 -29.47
C GLU A 134 -32.85 -31.71 -29.33
N SER A 135 -33.03 -30.61 -28.58
CA SER A 135 -31.98 -29.63 -28.30
C SER A 135 -31.61 -29.68 -26.83
N GLU A 136 -30.31 -29.75 -26.55
CA GLU A 136 -29.77 -29.77 -25.19
C GLU A 136 -28.83 -28.60 -24.92
N VAL A 137 -28.71 -28.26 -23.64
CA VAL A 137 -27.81 -27.20 -23.16
C VAL A 137 -26.69 -27.79 -22.33
N ILE A 138 -25.46 -27.67 -22.82
CA ILE A 138 -24.27 -28.04 -22.05
C ILE A 138 -23.96 -26.91 -21.06
N HIS A 139 -24.16 -27.18 -19.79
CA HIS A 139 -23.88 -26.24 -18.72
C HIS A 139 -22.39 -26.32 -18.34
N CYS A 140 -21.71 -25.18 -18.33
CA CYS A 140 -20.34 -25.06 -17.84
C CYS A 140 -20.07 -23.67 -17.27
N GLU A 141 -19.10 -23.59 -16.37
CA GLU A 141 -18.67 -22.33 -15.76
C GLU A 141 -17.16 -22.38 -15.53
N ALA A 142 -16.44 -21.37 -16.02
CA ALA A 142 -15.01 -21.18 -15.77
C ALA A 142 -14.77 -19.95 -14.89
N ILE A 143 -13.81 -20.04 -13.98
CA ILE A 143 -13.36 -18.96 -13.11
C ILE A 143 -11.90 -18.63 -13.42
N GLY A 144 -11.48 -17.40 -13.17
CA GLY A 144 -10.13 -16.92 -13.47
C GLY A 144 -10.09 -15.40 -13.44
N VAL A 145 -8.87 -14.85 -13.43
CA VAL A 145 -8.64 -13.39 -13.48
C VAL A 145 -7.62 -13.11 -14.59
N PRO A 146 -8.04 -12.49 -15.72
CA PRO A 146 -9.38 -11.96 -16.01
C PRO A 146 -10.45 -13.05 -16.19
N LYS A 147 -11.73 -12.65 -16.17
CA LYS A 147 -12.86 -13.59 -16.36
C LYS A 147 -12.66 -14.41 -17.64
N PRO A 148 -12.66 -15.75 -17.58
CA PRO A 148 -12.43 -16.57 -18.75
C PRO A 148 -13.54 -16.43 -19.81
N GLU A 149 -13.15 -16.56 -21.07
CA GLU A 149 -14.06 -16.68 -22.21
C GLU A 149 -14.11 -18.16 -22.64
N ILE A 150 -15.32 -18.73 -22.72
CA ILE A 150 -15.53 -20.12 -23.14
C ILE A 150 -15.90 -20.11 -24.62
N LYS A 151 -15.21 -20.92 -25.44
CA LYS A 151 -15.46 -21.09 -26.87
C LYS A 151 -15.71 -22.56 -27.17
N TRP A 152 -16.68 -22.82 -28.04
CA TRP A 152 -17.10 -24.14 -28.52
C TRP A 152 -16.67 -24.35 -29.96
#